data_AF-A0A937BQT4-F1
#
_entry.id   AF-A0A937BQT4-F1
#
_cell.length_a   1.000
_cell.length_b   1.000
_cell.length_c   1.000
_cell.angle_alpha   90.00
_cell.angle_beta   90.00
_cell.angle_gamma   90.00
#
_symmetry.space_group_name_H-M   'P 1'
#
loop_
_entity.id
_entity.type
_entity.pdbx_description
1 polymer ?
#
loop_
_entity_poly.entity_id
_entity_poly.type
_entity_poly.pdbx_seq_one_letter_code
_entity_poly.pdbx_strand_id
1 'polypeptide(L)'
;MVRDANGQYSVSYVDMHGRTVATALAGKPTSKMDTLVSNISRTITKKLLDSNNNIIKDRTIESSRGLLVTKAGNNRFVYSLSPDSISIKDNNNVSVCYDCLYDLVITITDECNNTSFPGNTPIVITRTNFNPALYDTLCNANVSFPTLDTTIYLKEGNYLVTKQLTINKRGMDYYRDSIFMRRNATKTLTQFVQEQKTLLQNQILCQPTCQSCTDSLGTWSSFRNKYLLQQGIPITDTANYRDQALAAYVALQEQCNALCQNVGINSDLRQKDVR
;
A
#
# COMPACT_ATOMS: atom_id res chain seq x y z
N MET A 1 10.06 -20.37 -32.62
CA MET A 1 10.06 -20.10 -34.07
C MET A 1 11.47 -20.32 -34.59
N VAL A 2 11.61 -20.67 -35.87
CA VAL A 2 12.93 -20.87 -36.51
C VAL A 2 12.96 -20.05 -37.80
N ARG A 3 14.01 -19.26 -37.99
CA ARG A 3 14.27 -18.54 -39.24
C ARG A 3 15.10 -19.45 -40.15
N ASP A 4 14.63 -19.65 -41.38
CA ASP A 4 15.35 -20.43 -42.38
C ASP A 4 16.47 -19.59 -43.05
N ALA A 5 17.33 -20.26 -43.82
CA ALA A 5 18.41 -19.62 -44.58
C ALA A 5 17.90 -18.66 -45.69
N ASN A 6 16.61 -18.70 -46.01
CA ASN A 6 15.97 -17.85 -47.02
C ASN A 6 15.28 -16.62 -46.39
N GLY A 7 15.46 -16.40 -45.08
CA GLY A 7 14.89 -15.28 -44.35
C GLY A 7 13.42 -15.43 -43.99
N GLN A 8 12.83 -16.61 -44.16
CA GLN A 8 11.44 -16.91 -43.81
C GLN A 8 11.35 -17.54 -42.42
N TYR A 9 10.24 -17.29 -41.74
CA TYR A 9 9.96 -17.80 -40.40
C TYR A 9 8.98 -18.95 -40.48
N SER A 10 9.32 -20.07 -39.86
CA SER A 10 8.37 -21.13 -39.55
C SER A 10 7.71 -20.84 -38.20
N VAL A 11 6.41 -20.61 -38.23
CA VAL A 11 5.56 -20.31 -37.08
C VAL A 11 4.69 -21.52 -36.79
N SER A 12 4.87 -22.14 -35.63
CA SER A 12 4.03 -23.24 -35.15
C SER A 12 3.02 -22.72 -34.14
N TYR A 13 1.74 -22.98 -34.38
CA TYR A 13 0.64 -22.75 -33.45
C TYR A 13 0.44 -24.02 -32.64
N VAL A 14 0.52 -23.91 -31.31
CA VAL A 14 0.37 -25.05 -30.39
C VAL A 14 -0.95 -24.96 -29.63
N ASP A 15 -1.55 -26.11 -29.32
CA ASP A 15 -2.70 -26.20 -28.42
C ASP A 15 -2.29 -26.16 -26.94
N MET A 16 -3.26 -26.19 -26.04
CA MET A 16 -3.03 -26.21 -24.58
C MET A 16 -2.27 -27.46 -24.09
N HIS A 17 -2.16 -28.50 -24.92
CA HIS A 17 -1.39 -29.71 -24.63
C HIS A 17 0.01 -29.65 -25.27
N GLY A 18 0.42 -28.51 -25.84
CA GLY A 18 1.72 -28.30 -26.47
C GLY A 18 1.87 -28.94 -27.85
N ARG A 19 0.80 -29.48 -28.43
CA ARG A 19 0.84 -30.11 -29.76
C ARG A 19 0.71 -29.05 -30.84
N THR A 20 1.51 -29.14 -31.89
CA THR A 20 1.38 -28.21 -33.03
C THR A 20 0.10 -28.50 -33.81
N VAL A 21 -0.82 -27.56 -33.84
CA VAL A 21 -2.12 -27.66 -34.53
C VAL A 21 -2.13 -26.94 -35.88
N ALA A 22 -1.22 -26.01 -36.11
CA ALA A 22 -1.01 -25.39 -37.42
C ALA A 22 0.44 -24.93 -37.56
N THR A 23 0.94 -24.93 -38.79
CA THR A 23 2.22 -24.30 -39.14
C THR A 23 1.97 -23.25 -40.22
N ALA A 24 2.69 -22.14 -40.15
CA ALA A 24 2.65 -21.09 -41.15
C ALA A 24 4.07 -20.66 -41.51
N LEU A 25 4.25 -20.31 -42.78
CA LEU A 25 5.46 -19.67 -43.27
C LEU A 25 5.21 -18.17 -43.35
N ALA A 26 6.06 -17.36 -42.73
CA ALA A 26 5.96 -15.91 -42.74
C ALA A 26 7.24 -15.27 -43.27
N GLY A 27 7.11 -14.24 -44.11
CA GLY A 27 8.24 -13.52 -44.71
C GLY A 27 8.19 -13.53 -46.23
N LYS A 28 9.04 -12.71 -46.86
CA LYS A 28 9.22 -12.70 -48.32
C LYS A 28 10.53 -13.42 -48.64
N PRO A 29 10.53 -14.41 -49.55
CA PRO A 29 11.77 -15.06 -49.96
C PRO A 29 12.75 -14.06 -50.59
N THR A 30 14.04 -14.23 -50.27
CA THR A 30 15.13 -13.42 -50.83
C THR A 30 15.42 -13.84 -52.27
N SER A 31 14.71 -13.22 -53.23
CA SER A 31 14.90 -13.19 -54.70
C SER A 31 15.03 -14.51 -55.49
N LYS A 32 15.29 -15.66 -54.86
CA LYS A 32 15.53 -16.96 -55.51
C LYS A 32 14.30 -17.88 -55.54
N MET A 33 13.17 -17.41 -55.02
CA MET A 33 11.90 -18.14 -55.06
C MET A 33 10.77 -17.20 -55.44
N ASP A 34 9.89 -17.67 -56.32
CA ASP A 34 8.68 -16.95 -56.67
C ASP A 34 7.72 -16.92 -55.48
N THR A 35 7.18 -15.74 -55.20
CA THR A 35 6.08 -15.60 -54.25
C THR A 35 4.82 -16.20 -54.84
N LEU A 36 4.20 -17.13 -54.12
CA LEU A 36 2.89 -17.67 -54.46
C LEU A 36 1.84 -16.56 -54.52
N VAL A 37 0.88 -16.68 -55.44
CA VAL A 37 -0.28 -15.77 -55.55
C VAL A 37 -1.09 -15.72 -54.25
N SER A 38 -1.04 -16.78 -53.44
CA SER A 38 -1.66 -16.87 -52.12
C SER A 38 -0.95 -16.07 -51.03
N ASN A 39 0.23 -15.49 -51.28
CA ASN A 39 0.96 -14.65 -50.33
C ASN A 39 0.34 -13.24 -50.21
N ILE A 40 -0.82 -13.18 -49.58
CA ILE A 40 -1.59 -11.95 -49.37
C ILE A 40 -1.23 -11.38 -47.99
N SER A 41 -0.69 -10.17 -47.96
CA SER A 41 -0.42 -9.45 -46.71
C SER A 41 -1.74 -9.14 -46.00
N ARG A 42 -1.84 -9.51 -44.72
CA ARG A 42 -3.00 -9.21 -43.87
C ARG A 42 -2.55 -8.56 -42.57
N THR A 43 -3.30 -7.56 -42.12
CA THR A 43 -3.12 -6.97 -40.79
C THR A 43 -3.86 -7.84 -39.77
N ILE A 44 -3.16 -8.22 -38.69
CA ILE A 44 -3.74 -9.02 -37.62
C ILE A 44 -3.90 -8.13 -36.39
N THR A 45 -5.14 -7.95 -35.93
CA THR A 45 -5.42 -7.30 -34.65
C THR A 45 -5.29 -8.32 -33.53
N LYS A 46 -4.40 -8.06 -32.57
CA LYS A 46 -4.21 -8.89 -31.38
C LYS A 46 -4.63 -8.12 -30.13
N LYS A 47 -5.45 -8.75 -29.29
CA LYS A 47 -5.73 -8.23 -27.95
C LYS A 47 -4.53 -8.56 -27.05
N LEU A 48 -3.84 -7.53 -26.58
CA LEU A 48 -2.68 -7.69 -25.69
C LEU A 48 -3.09 -7.74 -24.20
N LEU A 49 -4.34 -7.42 -23.91
CA LEU A 49 -4.92 -7.41 -22.57
C LEU A 49 -6.04 -8.44 -22.49
N ASP A 50 -5.98 -9.38 -21.55
CA ASP A 50 -7.02 -10.37 -21.30
C ASP A 50 -7.23 -10.55 -19.79
N SER A 51 -8.27 -11.28 -19.39
CA SER A 51 -8.58 -11.50 -17.96
C SER A 51 -7.49 -12.31 -17.25
N ASN A 52 -6.66 -13.03 -18.00
CA ASN A 52 -5.73 -14.02 -17.46
C ASN A 52 -4.31 -13.45 -17.32
N ASN A 53 -4.02 -12.31 -17.96
CA ASN A 53 -2.71 -11.67 -17.93
C ASN A 53 -2.66 -10.36 -17.12
N ASN A 54 -3.74 -10.00 -16.42
CA ASN A 54 -3.77 -8.85 -15.52
C ASN A 54 -3.44 -9.27 -14.09
N ILE A 55 -2.34 -8.74 -13.55
CA ILE A 55 -1.91 -8.94 -12.17
C ILE A 55 -2.11 -7.62 -11.43
N ILE A 56 -2.86 -7.67 -10.34
CA ILE A 56 -3.09 -6.52 -9.45
C ILE A 56 -2.03 -6.55 -8.35
N LYS A 57 -1.28 -5.46 -8.22
CA LYS A 57 -0.27 -5.25 -7.18
C LYS A 57 -0.54 -3.90 -6.52
N ASP A 58 -1.09 -3.93 -5.31
CA ASP A 58 -1.52 -2.76 -4.56
C ASP A 58 -2.46 -1.86 -5.38
N ARG A 59 -1.86 -0.87 -6.05
CA ARG A 59 -2.51 0.21 -6.78
C ARG A 59 -2.28 0.14 -8.29
N THR A 60 -1.49 -0.83 -8.72
CA THR A 60 -1.06 -0.99 -10.10
C THR A 60 -1.63 -2.27 -10.67
N ILE A 61 -2.24 -2.15 -11.85
CA ILE A 61 -2.62 -3.30 -12.67
C ILE A 61 -1.60 -3.43 -13.78
N GLU A 62 -0.82 -4.50 -13.70
CA GLU A 62 0.23 -4.86 -14.63
C GLU A 62 -0.21 -6.01 -15.54
N SER A 63 0.11 -5.91 -16.83
CA SER A 63 -0.07 -6.99 -17.80
C SER A 63 1.10 -7.02 -18.76
N SER A 64 1.42 -8.23 -19.23
CA SER A 64 2.53 -8.43 -20.15
C SER A 64 2.15 -9.45 -21.22
N ARG A 65 2.57 -9.20 -22.46
CA ARG A 65 2.32 -10.14 -23.57
C ARG A 65 3.42 -10.06 -24.62
N GLY A 66 3.80 -11.23 -25.15
CA GLY A 66 4.68 -11.32 -26.29
C GLY A 66 3.99 -10.87 -27.58
N LEU A 67 4.69 -10.05 -28.37
CA LEU A 67 4.30 -9.60 -29.69
C LEU A 67 5.35 -10.04 -30.70
N LEU A 68 4.99 -11.01 -31.55
CA LEU A 68 5.79 -11.40 -32.70
C LEU A 68 5.51 -10.47 -33.88
N VAL A 69 6.55 -9.81 -34.37
CA VAL A 69 6.54 -9.01 -35.60
C VAL A 69 7.22 -9.81 -36.71
N THR A 70 6.42 -10.34 -37.63
CA THR A 70 6.90 -11.20 -38.73
C THR A 70 7.41 -10.42 -39.94
N LYS A 71 7.12 -9.12 -40.01
CA LYS A 71 7.55 -8.21 -41.07
C LYS A 71 7.82 -6.84 -40.48
N ALA A 72 8.97 -6.26 -40.81
CA ALA A 72 9.32 -4.93 -40.35
C ALA A 72 8.29 -3.90 -40.87
N GLY A 73 7.79 -3.05 -40.00
CA GLY A 73 6.74 -2.11 -40.37
C GLY A 73 6.06 -1.41 -39.21
N ASN A 74 5.06 -0.62 -39.58
CA ASN A 74 4.26 0.18 -38.66
C ASN A 74 3.23 -0.68 -37.93
N ASN A 75 3.34 -0.72 -36.60
CA ASN A 75 2.43 -1.41 -35.70
C ASN A 75 1.61 -0.38 -34.92
N ARG A 76 0.28 -0.44 -35.02
CA ARG A 76 -0.64 0.48 -34.34
C ARG A 76 -1.04 -0.06 -32.96
N PHE A 77 -0.78 0.72 -31.93
CA PHE A 77 -1.13 0.44 -30.54
C PHE A 77 -2.27 1.35 -30.12
N VAL A 78 -3.38 0.72 -29.70
CA VAL A 78 -4.58 1.42 -29.24
C VAL A 78 -4.89 1.01 -27.81
N TYR A 79 -5.12 1.98 -26.95
CA TYR A 79 -5.59 1.77 -25.58
C TYR A 79 -6.64 2.81 -25.21
N SER A 80 -7.77 2.34 -24.69
CA SER A 80 -8.84 3.16 -24.13
C SER A 80 -9.16 2.68 -22.71
N LEU A 81 -9.56 3.63 -21.87
CA LEU A 81 -9.96 3.41 -20.49
C LEU A 81 -11.17 4.30 -20.22
N SER A 82 -12.21 3.74 -19.60
CA SER A 82 -13.30 4.50 -19.01
C SER A 82 -13.03 4.64 -17.52
N PRO A 83 -12.68 5.84 -17.02
CA PRO A 83 -12.41 6.06 -15.60
C PRO A 83 -13.63 5.84 -14.73
N ASP A 84 -13.38 5.46 -13.48
CA ASP A 84 -14.39 5.24 -12.46
C ASP A 84 -14.24 6.30 -11.35
N SER A 85 -15.19 6.36 -10.42
CA SER A 85 -15.11 7.20 -9.22
C SER A 85 -15.65 6.46 -8.01
N ILE A 86 -15.21 6.87 -6.82
CA ILE A 86 -15.73 6.35 -5.55
C ILE A 86 -16.50 7.45 -4.83
N SER A 87 -17.62 7.08 -4.23
CA SER A 87 -18.45 7.98 -3.43
C SER A 87 -18.39 7.56 -1.97
N ILE A 88 -17.95 8.46 -1.09
CA ILE A 88 -17.87 8.23 0.35
C ILE A 88 -18.61 9.35 1.06
N LYS A 89 -19.49 8.98 2.00
CA LYS A 89 -20.21 9.97 2.81
C LYS A 89 -19.29 10.59 3.85
N ASP A 90 -19.42 11.89 4.05
CA ASP A 90 -18.75 12.59 5.14
C ASP A 90 -19.49 12.44 6.48
N ASN A 91 -18.94 13.06 7.53
CA ASN A 91 -19.51 13.05 8.87
C ASN A 91 -20.93 13.65 8.96
N ASN A 92 -21.31 14.50 8.02
CA ASN A 92 -22.64 15.08 7.92
C ASN A 92 -23.56 14.24 7.01
N ASN A 93 -23.15 13.02 6.66
CA ASN A 93 -23.86 12.10 5.77
C ASN A 93 -24.02 12.65 4.34
N VAL A 94 -23.17 13.61 3.93
CA VAL A 94 -23.15 14.18 2.58
C VAL A 94 -22.21 13.36 1.70
N SER A 95 -22.69 12.98 0.51
CA SER A 95 -21.88 12.22 -0.45
C SER A 95 -20.75 13.08 -1.02
N VAL A 96 -19.52 12.59 -0.92
CA VAL A 96 -18.33 13.20 -1.51
C VAL A 96 -17.78 12.23 -2.54
N CYS A 97 -17.65 12.66 -3.79
CA CYS A 97 -17.09 11.84 -4.85
C CYS A 97 -15.59 12.08 -5.02
N TYR A 98 -14.88 11.04 -5.43
CA TYR A 98 -13.44 11.02 -5.64
C TYR A 98 -13.16 10.33 -6.97
N ASP A 99 -12.70 11.09 -7.95
CA ASP A 99 -12.42 10.58 -9.28
C ASP A 99 -11.16 9.73 -9.30
N CYS A 100 -11.21 8.58 -9.97
CA CYS A 100 -10.03 7.76 -10.15
C CYS A 100 -9.13 8.37 -11.22
N LEU A 101 -7.99 8.90 -10.77
CA LEU A 101 -6.93 9.42 -11.60
C LEU A 101 -5.88 8.33 -11.79
N TYR A 102 -5.36 8.19 -13.00
CA TYR A 102 -4.49 7.10 -13.42
C TYR A 102 -3.26 7.60 -14.18
N ASP A 103 -2.16 6.89 -13.97
CA ASP A 103 -0.95 6.94 -14.77
C ASP A 103 -0.82 5.62 -15.53
N LEU A 104 -0.84 5.69 -16.86
CA LEU A 104 -0.58 4.59 -17.77
C LEU A 104 0.88 4.66 -18.23
N VAL A 105 1.57 3.53 -18.13
CA VAL A 105 2.88 3.30 -18.71
C VAL A 105 2.80 2.06 -19.58
N ILE A 106 3.10 2.19 -20.87
CA ILE A 106 3.29 1.06 -21.78
C ILE A 106 4.75 1.03 -22.18
N THR A 107 5.39 -0.11 -21.95
CA THR A 107 6.79 -0.33 -22.30
C THR A 107 6.87 -1.45 -23.33
N ILE A 108 7.62 -1.21 -24.40
CA ILE A 108 7.92 -2.20 -25.43
C ILE A 108 9.41 -2.46 -25.36
N THR A 109 9.76 -3.71 -25.09
CA THR A 109 11.14 -4.21 -25.01
C THR A 109 11.36 -5.25 -26.10
N ASP A 110 12.58 -5.37 -26.61
CA ASP A 110 12.95 -6.49 -27.48
C ASP A 110 13.59 -7.64 -26.68
N GLU A 111 13.81 -8.77 -27.34
CA GLU A 111 14.49 -9.95 -26.76
C GLU A 111 16.02 -9.82 -26.69
N CYS A 112 16.59 -8.74 -27.21
CA CYS A 112 18.02 -8.50 -27.41
C CYS A 112 18.49 -7.23 -26.65
N ASN A 113 18.08 -7.06 -25.39
CA ASN A 113 18.46 -5.91 -24.55
C ASN A 113 18.22 -4.53 -25.19
N ASN A 114 17.10 -4.38 -25.90
CA ASN A 114 16.63 -3.18 -26.59
C ASN A 114 17.53 -2.70 -27.75
N THR A 115 18.45 -3.52 -28.23
CA THR A 115 19.38 -3.17 -29.33
C THR A 115 18.69 -2.90 -30.67
N SER A 116 17.44 -3.32 -30.84
CA SER A 116 16.62 -3.02 -32.02
C SER A 116 16.12 -1.57 -32.04
N PHE A 117 16.17 -0.87 -30.90
CA PHE A 117 15.69 0.49 -30.75
C PHE A 117 16.83 1.52 -30.75
N PRO A 118 16.56 2.77 -31.20
CA PRO A 118 17.51 3.86 -31.09
C PRO A 118 17.96 4.06 -29.64
N GLY A 119 19.28 4.10 -29.41
CA GLY A 119 19.85 4.32 -28.09
C GLY A 119 19.85 3.10 -27.16
N ASN A 120 19.49 1.90 -27.64
CA ASN A 120 19.44 0.67 -26.84
C ASN A 120 18.50 0.78 -25.62
N THR A 121 17.45 1.59 -25.73
CA THR A 121 16.47 1.82 -24.66
C THR A 121 15.09 1.34 -25.08
N PRO A 122 14.27 0.85 -24.13
CA PRO A 122 12.92 0.44 -24.45
C PRO A 122 12.06 1.64 -24.88
N ILE A 123 11.04 1.37 -25.69
CA ILE A 123 10.05 2.39 -26.02
C ILE A 123 9.08 2.50 -24.86
N VAL A 124 9.00 3.68 -24.24
CA VAL A 124 8.10 3.96 -23.12
C VAL A 124 7.07 5.01 -23.54
N ILE A 125 5.80 4.68 -23.39
CA ILE A 125 4.67 5.57 -23.67
C ILE A 125 3.94 5.82 -22.37
N THR A 126 3.82 7.09 -21.99
CA THR A 126 3.10 7.49 -20.78
C THR A 126 1.86 8.30 -21.11
N ARG A 127 0.77 8.06 -20.37
CA ARG A 127 -0.46 8.85 -20.42
C ARG A 127 -0.99 9.03 -19.01
N THR A 128 -1.61 10.16 -18.73
CA THR A 128 -2.23 10.42 -17.44
C THR A 128 -3.49 11.26 -17.65
N ASN A 129 -4.53 11.00 -16.86
CA ASN A 129 -5.68 11.91 -16.73
C ASN A 129 -5.57 12.78 -15.46
N PHE A 130 -4.46 12.70 -14.74
CA PHE A 130 -4.19 13.57 -13.62
C PHE A 130 -3.96 15.01 -14.08
N ASN A 131 -4.79 15.93 -13.59
CA ASN A 131 -4.62 17.37 -13.78
C ASN A 131 -4.94 18.11 -12.48
N PRO A 132 -4.02 18.93 -11.95
CA PRO A 132 -4.25 19.72 -10.75
C PRO A 132 -5.46 20.65 -10.76
N ALA A 133 -5.92 21.06 -11.94
CA ALA A 133 -7.07 21.92 -12.11
C ALA A 133 -8.42 21.17 -12.18
N LEU A 134 -8.40 19.83 -12.25
CA LEU A 134 -9.59 19.00 -12.47
C LEU A 134 -9.99 18.17 -11.25
N TYR A 135 -9.42 18.43 -10.07
CA TYR A 135 -9.95 17.82 -8.84
C TYR A 135 -11.29 18.46 -8.52
N ASP A 136 -12.33 17.66 -8.51
CA ASP A 136 -13.56 18.03 -7.84
C ASP A 136 -13.99 16.96 -6.84
N THR A 137 -14.99 17.33 -6.04
CA THR A 137 -15.65 16.42 -5.10
C THR A 137 -17.11 16.20 -5.48
N LEU A 138 -17.46 16.53 -6.73
CA LEU A 138 -18.80 16.49 -7.25
C LEU A 138 -19.04 15.10 -7.84
N CYS A 139 -20.24 14.59 -7.66
CA CYS A 139 -20.63 13.32 -8.27
C CYS A 139 -21.10 13.56 -9.71
N ASN A 140 -20.19 14.05 -10.55
CA ASN A 140 -20.45 14.40 -11.95
C ASN A 140 -19.75 13.41 -12.90
N ALA A 141 -19.52 13.81 -14.14
CA ALA A 141 -18.82 12.98 -15.11
C ALA A 141 -17.33 12.89 -14.77
N ASN A 142 -16.84 11.66 -14.60
CA ASN A 142 -15.43 11.39 -14.29
C ASN A 142 -14.47 12.04 -15.30
N VAL A 143 -13.31 12.51 -14.82
CA VAL A 143 -12.25 13.04 -15.68
C VAL A 143 -11.83 12.01 -16.74
N SER A 144 -12.13 12.32 -18.01
CA SER A 144 -11.86 11.43 -19.15
C SER A 144 -10.39 11.03 -19.27
N PHE A 145 -10.13 9.76 -19.58
CA PHE A 145 -8.76 9.31 -19.84
C PHE A 145 -8.36 9.57 -21.30
N PRO A 146 -7.17 10.15 -21.57
CA PRO A 146 -6.73 10.39 -22.93
C PRO A 146 -6.47 9.05 -23.65
N THR A 147 -7.27 8.78 -24.69
CA THR A 147 -7.08 7.61 -25.55
C THR A 147 -5.67 7.60 -26.13
N LEU A 148 -5.02 6.44 -26.08
CA LEU A 148 -3.76 6.23 -26.78
C LEU A 148 -4.06 5.60 -28.14
N ASP A 149 -3.61 6.26 -29.19
CA ASP A 149 -3.57 5.73 -30.55
C ASP A 149 -2.24 6.16 -31.16
N THR A 150 -1.28 5.24 -31.23
CA THR A 150 0.06 5.53 -31.72
C THR A 150 0.55 4.42 -32.63
N THR A 151 1.40 4.79 -33.59
CA THR A 151 1.99 3.85 -34.53
C THR A 151 3.49 3.86 -34.36
N ILE A 152 4.07 2.68 -34.20
CA ILE A 152 5.50 2.49 -33.92
C ILE A 152 6.06 1.58 -35.00
N TYR A 153 7.16 2.00 -35.62
CA TYR A 153 7.90 1.15 -36.53
C TYR A 153 8.69 0.12 -35.73
N LEU A 154 8.41 -1.16 -35.94
CA LEU A 154 9.13 -2.27 -35.33
C LEU A 154 9.82 -3.09 -36.42
N LYS A 155 11.06 -3.50 -36.15
CA LYS A 155 11.77 -4.47 -37.00
C LYS A 155 11.21 -5.87 -36.77
N GLU A 156 11.56 -6.81 -37.63
CA GLU A 156 11.25 -8.22 -37.43
C GLU A 156 11.88 -8.73 -36.13
N GLY A 157 11.11 -9.42 -35.30
CA GLY A 157 11.58 -9.92 -34.00
C GLY A 157 10.45 -10.18 -33.01
N ASN A 158 10.81 -10.71 -31.84
CA ASN A 158 9.90 -10.78 -30.70
C ASN A 158 10.07 -9.57 -29.78
N TYR A 159 8.93 -9.04 -29.35
CA TYR A 159 8.87 -7.95 -28.39
C TYR A 159 8.03 -8.36 -27.19
N LEU A 160 8.36 -7.82 -26.03
CA LEU A 160 7.53 -7.91 -24.83
C LEU A 160 6.86 -6.55 -24.61
N VAL A 161 5.53 -6.56 -24.66
CA VAL A 161 4.72 -5.37 -24.40
C VAL A 161 4.17 -5.47 -22.99
N THR A 162 4.62 -4.59 -22.11
CA THR A 162 4.13 -4.48 -20.73
C THR A 162 3.28 -3.24 -20.58
N LYS A 163 2.11 -3.38 -19.96
CA LYS A 163 1.23 -2.27 -19.58
C LYS A 163 1.14 -2.21 -18.07
N GLN A 164 1.31 -1.02 -17.52
CA GLN A 164 1.09 -0.71 -16.11
C GLN A 164 0.08 0.45 -16.03
N LEU A 165 -1.04 0.23 -15.35
CA LEU A 165 -2.00 1.29 -15.01
C LEU A 165 -2.00 1.44 -13.50
N THR A 166 -1.62 2.61 -13.02
CA THR A 166 -1.47 2.89 -11.58
C THR A 166 -2.39 4.04 -11.22
N ILE A 167 -3.13 3.96 -10.11
CA ILE A 167 -3.85 5.14 -9.61
C ILE A 167 -2.80 6.23 -9.32
N ASN A 168 -3.03 7.48 -9.72
CA ASN A 168 -2.06 8.56 -9.56
C ASN A 168 -1.84 8.89 -8.07
N LYS A 169 -0.57 8.98 -7.63
CA LYS A 169 -0.21 9.21 -6.22
C LYS A 169 -0.57 10.59 -5.72
N ARG A 170 -0.30 11.61 -6.51
CA ARG A 170 -0.57 12.99 -6.13
C ARG A 170 -2.07 13.22 -6.01
N GLY A 171 -2.86 12.66 -6.93
CA GLY A 171 -4.32 12.74 -6.89
C GLY A 171 -4.91 12.06 -5.66
N MET A 172 -4.48 10.83 -5.38
CA MET A 172 -4.93 10.10 -4.19
C MET A 172 -4.51 10.78 -2.89
N ASP A 173 -3.24 11.19 -2.77
CA ASP A 173 -2.74 11.85 -1.55
C ASP A 173 -3.49 13.18 -1.33
N TYR A 174 -3.80 13.95 -2.38
CA TYR A 174 -4.65 15.14 -2.29
C TYR A 174 -6.05 14.81 -1.76
N TYR A 175 -6.72 13.82 -2.35
CA TYR A 175 -8.04 13.39 -1.89
C TYR A 175 -8.04 12.90 -0.44
N ARG A 176 -7.03 12.14 -0.04
CA ARG A 176 -6.85 11.69 1.34
C ARG A 176 -6.67 12.87 2.28
N ASP A 177 -5.66 13.70 2.05
CA ASP A 177 -5.16 14.67 3.04
C ASP A 177 -6.01 15.96 3.07
N SER A 178 -6.50 16.41 1.92
CA SER A 178 -7.16 17.70 1.79
C SER A 178 -8.69 17.61 1.81
N ILE A 179 -9.27 16.47 1.40
CA ILE A 179 -10.73 16.30 1.31
C ILE A 179 -11.21 15.32 2.38
N PHE A 180 -10.77 14.06 2.31
CA PHE A 180 -11.27 13.00 3.17
C PHE A 180 -10.95 13.28 4.65
N MET A 181 -9.68 13.52 4.99
CA MET A 181 -9.27 13.79 6.36
C MET A 181 -9.97 15.00 6.98
N ARG A 182 -10.19 16.09 6.22
CA ARG A 182 -10.86 17.28 6.75
C ARG A 182 -12.35 17.08 7.00
N ARG A 183 -13.02 16.28 6.15
CA ARG A 183 -14.47 16.06 6.22
C ARG A 183 -14.87 14.86 7.08
N ASN A 184 -13.99 13.89 7.25
CA ASN A 184 -14.26 12.61 7.93
C ASN A 184 -13.52 12.44 9.26
N ALA A 185 -12.51 13.26 9.59
CA ALA A 185 -11.92 13.22 10.92
C ALA A 185 -12.88 13.84 11.95
N THR A 186 -13.70 13.01 12.61
CA THR A 186 -14.60 13.41 13.70
C THR A 186 -13.88 13.78 14.98
N LYS A 187 -12.64 13.30 15.15
CA LYS A 187 -11.83 13.48 16.35
C LYS A 187 -10.47 14.00 16.00
N THR A 188 -10.06 15.04 16.71
CA THR A 188 -8.67 15.50 16.69
C THR A 188 -7.78 14.49 17.42
N LEU A 189 -6.48 14.50 17.10
CA LEU A 189 -5.50 13.69 17.84
C LEU A 189 -5.60 13.96 19.35
N THR A 190 -5.79 15.22 19.75
CA THR A 190 -5.94 15.60 21.16
C THR A 190 -7.17 14.98 21.81
N GLN A 191 -8.32 14.99 21.13
CA GLN A 191 -9.54 14.34 21.63
C GLN A 191 -9.35 12.83 21.76
N PHE A 192 -8.75 12.19 20.76
CA PHE A 192 -8.44 10.76 20.81
C PHE A 192 -7.50 10.44 21.98
N VAL A 193 -6.41 11.21 22.14
CA VAL A 193 -5.46 11.04 23.26
C VAL A 193 -6.16 11.23 24.60
N GLN A 194 -7.04 12.22 24.73
CA GLN A 194 -7.77 12.47 25.96
C GLN A 194 -8.75 11.33 26.29
N GLU A 195 -9.48 10.81 25.30
CA GLU A 195 -10.35 9.65 25.47
C GLU A 195 -9.58 8.42 25.91
N GLN A 196 -8.45 8.12 25.25
CA GLN A 196 -7.58 7.00 25.63
C GLN A 196 -7.01 7.19 27.04
N LYS A 197 -6.62 8.41 27.41
CA LYS A 197 -6.21 8.74 28.79
C LYS A 197 -7.32 8.48 29.79
N THR A 198 -8.55 8.92 29.52
CA THR A 198 -9.70 8.67 30.40
C THR A 198 -9.99 7.18 30.55
N LEU A 199 -9.92 6.41 29.46
CA LEU A 199 -10.08 4.95 29.51
C LEU A 199 -9.00 4.27 30.35
N LEU A 200 -7.74 4.67 30.18
CA LEU A 200 -6.62 4.14 30.96
C LEU A 200 -6.68 4.57 32.44
N GLN A 201 -7.11 5.79 32.74
CA GLN A 201 -7.31 6.26 34.12
C GLN A 201 -8.36 5.42 34.86
N ASN A 202 -9.39 4.93 34.17
CA ASN A 202 -10.41 4.07 34.76
C ASN A 202 -9.91 2.62 34.98
N GLN A 203 -8.84 2.20 34.33
CA GLN A 203 -8.29 0.85 34.41
C GLN A 203 -7.00 0.77 35.24
N ILE A 204 -6.29 1.88 35.40
CA ILE A 204 -5.01 1.95 36.10
C ILE A 204 -5.13 3.01 37.20
N LEU A 205 -5.22 2.55 38.45
CA LEU A 205 -4.90 3.38 39.61
C LEU A 205 -3.38 3.63 39.59
N CYS A 206 -2.93 4.58 38.77
CA CYS A 206 -1.51 4.97 38.71
C CYS A 206 -0.99 5.48 40.07
N GLN A 207 -1.89 5.77 41.01
CA GLN A 207 -1.58 6.02 42.42
C GLN A 207 -2.64 5.37 43.31
N PRO A 208 -2.25 4.68 44.40
CA PRO A 208 -3.21 4.19 45.40
C PRO A 208 -3.91 5.37 46.06
N THR A 209 -5.21 5.23 46.35
CA THR A 209 -5.91 6.21 47.18
C THR A 209 -5.40 6.11 48.62
N CYS A 210 -5.59 7.16 49.43
CA CYS A 210 -5.34 7.11 50.87
C CYS A 210 -5.95 5.84 51.49
N GLN A 211 -7.22 5.54 51.16
CA GLN A 211 -7.93 4.37 51.65
C GLN A 211 -7.29 3.05 51.19
N SER A 212 -6.99 2.90 49.89
CA SER A 212 -6.38 1.65 49.41
C SER A 212 -4.95 1.46 49.93
N CYS A 213 -4.22 2.56 50.19
CA CYS A 213 -2.90 2.54 50.84
C CYS A 213 -3.01 2.06 52.30
N THR A 214 -3.92 2.65 53.08
CA THR A 214 -4.14 2.24 54.49
C THR A 214 -4.66 0.81 54.60
N ASP A 215 -5.57 0.40 53.71
CA ASP A 215 -6.11 -0.96 53.67
C ASP A 215 -5.02 -1.99 53.32
N SER A 216 -4.11 -1.63 52.41
CA SER A 216 -2.98 -2.49 52.03
C SER A 216 -1.92 -2.59 53.14
N LEU A 217 -1.65 -1.48 53.84
CA LEU A 217 -0.72 -1.41 54.97
C LEU A 217 -1.21 -2.24 56.16
N GLY A 218 -2.50 -2.12 56.50
CA GLY A 218 -3.14 -2.88 57.56
C GLY A 218 -2.64 -2.55 58.97
N THR A 219 -2.91 -3.46 59.92
CA THR A 219 -2.47 -3.30 61.30
C THR A 219 -0.99 -3.66 61.45
N TRP A 220 -0.34 -3.10 62.47
CA TRP A 220 1.05 -3.42 62.81
C TRP A 220 1.33 -4.94 62.88
N SER A 221 0.42 -5.71 63.46
CA SER A 221 0.56 -7.17 63.59
C SER A 221 0.56 -7.88 62.23
N SER A 222 -0.36 -7.51 61.33
CA SER A 222 -0.43 -8.13 60.00
C SER A 222 0.70 -7.68 59.09
N PHE A 223 1.09 -6.40 59.17
CA PHE A 223 2.23 -5.86 58.45
C PHE A 223 3.53 -6.57 58.85
N ARG A 224 3.80 -6.70 60.16
CA ARG A 224 5.01 -7.35 60.68
C ARG A 224 5.15 -8.79 60.19
N ASN A 225 4.05 -9.56 60.19
CA ASN A 225 4.08 -10.94 59.69
C ASN A 225 4.36 -11.00 58.18
N LYS A 226 3.74 -10.10 57.38
CA LYS A 226 4.01 -10.00 55.94
C LYS A 226 5.46 -9.59 55.65
N TYR A 227 5.97 -8.60 56.39
CA TYR A 227 7.34 -8.10 56.25
C TYR A 227 8.37 -9.20 56.47
N LEU A 228 8.22 -10.00 57.54
CA LEU A 228 9.12 -11.11 57.82
C LEU A 228 9.04 -12.21 56.74
N LEU A 229 7.83 -12.59 56.33
CA LEU A 229 7.64 -13.58 55.26
C LEU A 229 8.23 -13.14 53.92
N GLN A 230 8.10 -11.86 53.56
CA GLN A 230 8.68 -11.31 52.32
C GLN A 230 10.20 -11.29 52.33
N GLN A 231 10.81 -11.19 53.51
CA GLN A 231 12.26 -11.27 53.70
C GLN A 231 12.76 -12.71 53.91
N GLY A 232 11.88 -13.71 53.84
CA GLY A 232 12.22 -15.12 54.07
C GLY A 232 12.54 -15.45 55.54
N ILE A 233 12.14 -14.60 56.48
CA ILE A 233 12.42 -14.74 57.92
C ILE A 233 11.26 -15.49 58.59
N PRO A 234 11.52 -16.55 59.39
CA PRO A 234 10.49 -17.22 60.18
C PRO A 234 9.81 -16.28 61.19
N ILE A 235 8.47 -16.40 61.33
CA ILE A 235 7.66 -15.57 62.24
C ILE A 235 8.05 -15.76 63.73
N THR A 236 8.79 -16.85 64.04
CA THR A 236 9.33 -17.14 65.37
C THR A 236 10.45 -16.18 65.80
N ASP A 237 11.19 -15.58 64.86
CA ASP A 237 12.35 -14.70 65.16
C ASP A 237 11.94 -13.23 65.31
N THR A 238 10.70 -13.02 65.75
CA THR A 238 10.00 -11.74 65.71
C THR A 238 10.67 -10.64 66.54
N ALA A 239 11.44 -11.00 67.58
CA ALA A 239 12.09 -10.04 68.48
C ALA A 239 13.27 -9.29 67.83
N ASN A 240 14.11 -9.98 67.06
CA ASN A 240 15.35 -9.42 66.51
C ASN A 240 15.12 -8.43 65.35
N TYR A 241 14.00 -8.58 64.64
CA TYR A 241 13.67 -7.77 63.46
C TYR A 241 12.53 -6.77 63.73
N ARG A 242 12.11 -6.63 64.99
CA ARG A 242 10.99 -5.77 65.39
C ARG A 242 11.25 -4.31 65.04
N ASP A 243 12.44 -3.79 65.35
CA ASP A 243 12.76 -2.38 65.16
C ASP A 243 12.85 -2.00 63.67
N GLN A 244 13.40 -2.90 62.84
CA GLN A 244 13.45 -2.72 61.39
C GLN A 244 12.06 -2.76 60.76
N ALA A 245 11.23 -3.74 61.15
CA ALA A 245 9.84 -3.81 60.69
C ALA A 245 9.04 -2.58 61.14
N LEU A 246 9.29 -2.06 62.34
CA LEU A 246 8.58 -0.91 62.89
C LEU A 246 8.95 0.37 62.15
N ALA A 247 10.25 0.57 61.88
CA ALA A 247 10.72 1.67 61.06
C ALA A 247 10.09 1.65 59.66
N ALA A 248 10.00 0.46 59.03
CA ALA A 248 9.34 0.31 57.72
C ALA A 248 7.83 0.59 57.80
N TYR A 249 7.15 0.15 58.86
CA TYR A 249 5.72 0.41 59.06
C TYR A 249 5.42 1.90 59.22
N VAL A 250 6.19 2.60 60.07
CA VAL A 250 6.02 4.03 60.32
C VAL A 250 6.31 4.83 59.04
N ALA A 251 7.38 4.50 58.31
CA ALA A 251 7.71 5.18 57.05
C ALA A 251 6.60 5.01 56.00
N LEU A 252 6.03 3.80 55.85
CA LEU A 252 4.92 3.56 54.93
C LEU A 252 3.61 4.20 55.41
N GLN A 253 3.38 4.26 56.73
CA GLN A 253 2.24 4.96 57.30
C GLN A 253 2.30 6.47 57.03
N GLU A 254 3.48 7.09 57.16
CA GLU A 254 3.69 8.49 56.79
C GLU A 254 3.44 8.74 55.30
N GLN A 255 3.88 7.84 54.43
CA GLN A 255 3.60 7.92 52.99
C GLN A 255 2.10 7.81 52.68
N CYS A 256 1.38 6.87 53.31
CA CYS A 256 -0.08 6.79 53.17
C CYS A 256 -0.76 8.06 53.71
N ASN A 257 -0.32 8.59 54.86
CA ASN A 257 -0.87 9.82 55.44
C ASN A 257 -0.62 11.04 54.54
N ALA A 258 0.53 11.11 53.87
CA ALA A 258 0.82 12.14 52.88
C ALA A 258 -0.17 12.07 51.69
N LEU A 259 -0.61 10.87 51.27
CA LEU A 259 -1.68 10.71 50.29
C LEU A 259 -3.04 11.20 50.83
N CYS A 260 -3.30 11.07 52.13
CA CYS A 260 -4.53 11.53 52.78
C CYS A 260 -4.58 13.06 52.96
N GLN A 261 -3.42 13.71 53.10
CA GLN A 261 -3.30 15.17 53.26
C GLN A 261 -3.20 15.91 51.91
N ASN A 262 -3.04 15.21 50.79
CA ASN A 262 -3.00 15.80 49.46
C ASN A 262 -4.38 16.22 48.98
N VAL A 263 -4.69 17.49 49.23
CA VAL A 263 -5.57 18.31 48.40
C VAL A 263 -4.91 18.47 47.02
N GLY A 264 -5.07 17.46 46.14
CA GLY A 264 -4.68 17.53 44.73
C GLY A 264 -3.17 17.51 44.45
N ILE A 265 -2.60 16.36 44.11
CA ILE A 265 -1.26 16.21 43.51
C ILE A 265 -1.28 16.67 42.03
N ASN A 266 -1.74 17.88 41.78
CA ASN A 266 -1.73 18.49 40.45
C ASN A 266 -0.97 19.83 40.39
N SER A 267 -0.22 20.20 41.43
CA SER A 267 0.55 21.46 41.40
C SER A 267 2.06 21.33 41.12
N ASP A 268 2.75 20.20 41.34
CA ASP A 268 4.23 20.25 41.38
C ASP A 268 5.04 19.32 40.46
N LEU A 269 4.44 18.65 39.47
CA LEU A 269 5.21 17.89 38.46
C LEU A 269 5.32 18.57 37.09
N ARG A 270 5.06 19.89 37.00
CA ARG A 270 5.29 20.68 35.77
C ARG A 270 6.39 21.75 35.87
N GLN A 271 7.24 21.72 36.89
CA GLN A 271 8.28 22.75 37.06
C GLN A 271 9.74 22.26 37.04
N LYS A 272 10.01 21.04 36.56
CA LYS A 272 11.37 20.62 36.22
C LYS A 272 11.36 19.75 34.96
N ASP A 273 11.25 20.40 33.81
CA ASP A 273 11.83 19.96 32.53
C ASP A 273 11.70 21.09 31.49
N VAL A 274 12.17 22.29 31.87
CA VAL A 274 12.61 23.31 30.92
C VAL A 274 13.93 23.87 31.43
N ARG A 275 15.02 23.20 31.04
CA ARG A 275 16.29 23.81 30.62
C ARG A 275 17.10 22.78 29.85
#